data_AF-A0A962D0E9-F1
#
_entry.id   AF-A0A962D0E9-F1
#
_cell.length_a   1.000
_cell.length_b   1.000
_cell.length_c   1.000
_cell.angle_alpha   90.00
_cell.angle_beta   90.00
_cell.angle_gamma   90.00
#
_symmetry.space_group_name_H-M   'P 1'
#
loop_
_entity.id
_entity.type
_entity.pdbx_description
1 polymer ?
#
loop_
_entity_poly.entity_id
_entity_poly.type
_entity_poly.pdbx_seq_one_letter_code
_entity_poly.pdbx_strand_id
1 'polypeptide(L)' 'ERPIQKNMVIGKQGASLKHVGIQSRKEIEDLLGKKVNLKLWVKVKSAWADNDKLLQQLGYKDEY' A
#
# COMPACT_ATOMS: atom_id res chain seq x y z
N GLU A 1 -4.52 -5.46 -9.76
CA GLU A 1 -4.23 -6.31 -10.93
C GLU A 1 -4.17 -5.56 -12.26
N ARG A 2 -4.92 -4.47 -12.44
CA ARG A 2 -5.00 -3.76 -13.74
C ARG A 2 -4.16 -2.48 -13.74
N PRO A 3 -3.49 -2.12 -14.86
CA PRO A 3 -2.67 -0.90 -14.95
C PRO A 3 -3.43 0.39 -14.62
N ILE A 4 -4.71 0.48 -14.97
CA ILE A 4 -5.58 1.64 -14.66
C ILE A 4 -5.69 1.87 -13.15
N GLN A 5 -5.68 0.79 -12.34
CA GLN A 5 -5.72 0.89 -10.88
C GLN A 5 -4.48 1.61 -10.35
N LYS A 6 -3.32 1.45 -10.99
CA LYS A 6 -2.10 2.19 -10.62
C LYS A 6 -2.33 3.70 -10.69
N ASN A 7 -2.94 4.17 -11.78
CA ASN A 7 -3.19 5.59 -11.98
C ASN A 7 -4.21 6.13 -10.98
N MET A 8 -5.24 5.34 -10.65
CA MET A 8 -6.22 5.72 -9.62
C MET A 8 -5.60 5.82 -8.23
N VAL A 9 -4.76 4.85 -7.85
CA VAL A 9 -4.07 4.85 -6.54
C VAL A 9 -3.06 5.99 -6.42
N ILE A 10 -2.32 6.29 -7.49
CA ILE A 10 -1.41 7.44 -7.52
C ILE A 10 -2.22 8.74 -7.47
N GLY A 11 -3.31 8.82 -8.22
CA GLY A 11 -4.12 10.03 -8.38
C GLY A 11 -3.44 11.07 -9.27
N LYS A 12 -4.18 12.14 -9.59
CA LYS A 12 -3.65 13.25 -10.39
C LYS A 12 -2.43 13.85 -9.69
N GLN A 13 -1.28 13.87 -10.37
CA GLN A 13 0.00 14.37 -9.83
C GLN A 13 0.41 13.73 -8.48
N GLY A 14 -0.01 12.48 -8.20
CA GLY A 14 0.33 11.81 -6.94
C GLY A 14 -0.50 12.25 -5.73
N ALA A 15 -1.56 13.04 -5.93
CA ALA A 15 -2.35 13.60 -4.82
C ALA A 15 -2.97 12.53 -3.91
N SER A 16 -3.52 11.46 -4.48
CA SER A 16 -4.13 10.38 -3.71
C SER A 16 -3.09 9.63 -2.87
N LEU A 17 -1.96 9.26 -3.48
CA LEU A 17 -0.87 8.56 -2.76
C LEU A 17 -0.29 9.43 -1.66
N LYS A 18 -0.13 10.74 -1.91
CA LYS A 18 0.33 11.69 -0.90
C LYS A 18 -0.66 11.81 0.25
N HIS A 19 -1.96 11.86 -0.04
CA HIS A 19 -2.99 11.93 0.99
C HIS A 19 -2.97 10.71 1.90
N VAL A 20 -2.97 9.50 1.32
CA VAL A 20 -2.87 8.24 2.08
C VAL A 20 -1.59 8.21 2.90
N GLY A 21 -0.44 8.55 2.30
CA GLY A 21 0.83 8.58 3.01
C GLY A 21 0.88 9.57 4.18
N ILE A 22 0.21 10.72 4.07
CA ILE A 22 0.11 11.68 5.18
C ILE A 22 -0.73 11.12 6.33
N GLN A 23 -1.88 10.52 6.04
CA GLN A 23 -2.75 9.97 7.09
C GLN A 23 -2.09 8.77 7.78
N SER A 24 -1.61 7.80 7.01
CA SER A 24 -0.93 6.63 7.56
C SER A 24 0.31 7.01 8.35
N ARG A 25 1.10 7.99 7.91
CA ARG A 25 2.26 8.46 8.68
C ARG A 25 1.84 9.03 10.03
N LYS A 26 0.78 9.83 10.10
CA LYS A 26 0.30 10.38 11.39
C LYS A 26 -0.08 9.27 12.35
N GLU A 27 -0.89 8.31 11.90
CA GLU A 27 -1.30 7.16 12.73
C GLU A 27 -0.09 6.34 13.23
N ILE A 28 0.90 6.12 12.37
CA ILE A 28 2.12 5.40 12.75
C ILE A 28 2.98 6.22 13.73
N GLU A 29 3.09 7.54 13.53
CA GLU A 29 3.82 8.43 14.45
C GLU A 29 3.15 8.45 15.84
N ASP A 30 1.82 8.49 15.87
CA ASP A 30 1.03 8.45 17.11
C ASP A 30 1.19 7.11 17.84
N LEU A 31 1.21 6.00 17.10
CA LEU A 31 1.43 4.66 17.66
C LEU A 31 2.85 4.47 18.21
N LEU A 32 3.87 5.01 17.53
CA LEU A 32 5.28 4.83 17.89
C LEU A 32 5.84 5.93 18.79
N GLY A 33 5.14 7.05 18.95
CA GLY A 33 5.59 8.23 19.70
C GLY A 33 6.85 8.90 19.14
N LYS A 34 7.14 8.72 17.85
CA LYS A 34 8.38 9.19 17.20
C LYS A 34 8.10 9.67 15.78
N LYS A 35 8.94 10.57 15.28
CA LYS A 35 8.87 11.01 13.88
C LYS A 35 9.22 9.88 12.92
N VAL A 36 8.45 9.74 11.85
CA VAL A 36 8.58 8.67 10.85
C VAL A 36 8.70 9.25 9.45
N ASN A 37 9.67 8.76 8.67
CA ASN A 37 9.77 9.07 7.25
C ASN A 37 9.22 7.90 6.42
N LEU A 38 7.93 7.98 6.05
CA LEU A 38 7.24 6.93 5.30
C LEU A 38 7.44 7.11 3.78
N LYS A 39 8.14 6.16 3.14
CA LYS A 39 8.28 6.10 1.67
C LYS A 39 7.32 5.06 1.10
N LEU A 40 6.45 5.49 0.19
CA LEU A 40 5.47 4.64 -0.48
C LEU A 40 5.78 4.49 -1.97
N TRP A 41 5.51 3.32 -2.54
CA TRP A 41 5.58 3.06 -3.97
C TRP A 41 4.41 2.19 -4.42
N VAL A 42 3.94 2.38 -5.66
CA VAL A 42 2.85 1.59 -6.24
C VAL A 42 3.42 0.64 -7.28
N LYS A 43 3.28 -0.67 -7.03
CA LYS A 43 3.61 -1.74 -7.99
C LYS A 43 2.32 -2.39 -8.47
N VAL A 44 2.26 -2.70 -9.77
CA VAL A 44 1.17 -3.50 -10.35
C VAL A 44 1.68 -4.91 -10.53
N LYS A 45 0.93 -5.88 -10.03
CA LYS A 45 1.12 -7.30 -10.29
C LYS A 45 -0.19 -7.84 -10.86
N SER A 46 -0.13 -8.57 -11.96
CA SER A 46 -1.32 -9.18 -12.57
C SER A 46 -1.69 -10.46 -11.83
N ALA A 47 -2.99 -10.75 -11.70
CA ALA A 47 -3.51 -11.96 -11.04
C ALA A 47 -2.86 -12.24 -9.66
N TRP A 48 -2.69 -11.19 -8.85
CA TRP A 48 -2.05 -11.35 -7.54
C TRP A 48 -3.02 -11.90 -6.50
N ALA A 49 -4.33 -11.62 -6.65
CA ALA A 49 -5.35 -12.10 -5.76
C ALA A 49 -5.64 -13.60 -5.98
N ASP A 50 -5.46 -14.09 -7.21
CA ASP A 50 -5.62 -15.52 -7.53
C ASP A 50 -4.37 -16.36 -7.23
N ASN A 51 -3.26 -15.71 -6.86
CA ASN A 51 -2.00 -16.40 -6.63
C ASN A 51 -1.79 -16.69 -5.15
N ASP A 52 -1.99 -17.95 -4.79
CA ASP A 52 -1.89 -18.47 -3.43
C ASP A 52 -0.59 -18.06 -2.71
N LYS A 53 0.53 -18.19 -3.41
CA LYS A 53 1.86 -17.84 -2.89
C LYS A 53 1.98 -16.34 -2.62
N LEU A 54 1.34 -15.49 -3.43
CA LEU A 54 1.35 -14.04 -3.20
C LEU A 54 0.44 -13.64 -2.07
N LEU A 55 -0.71 -14.28 -1.92
CA LEU A 55 -1.59 -14.07 -0.78
C LEU A 55 -0.87 -14.40 0.53
N GLN A 56 -0.15 -15.53 0.57
CA GLN A 56 0.65 -15.92 1.74
C GLN A 56 1.76 -14.89 2.03
N GLN A 57 2.51 -14.45 1.02
CA GLN A 57 3.57 -13.43 1.19
C GLN A 57 3.04 -12.06 1.66
N LEU A 58 1.79 -11.73 1.32
CA LEU A 58 1.13 -10.50 1.72
C LEU A 58 0.43 -10.60 3.08
N GLY A 59 0.44 -11.77 3.72
CA GLY A 59 -0.22 -12.02 4.99
C GLY A 59 -1.75 -12.15 4.90
N TYR A 60 -2.30 -12.43 3.71
CA TYR A 60 -3.74 -12.68 3.52
C TYR A 60 -4.15 -14.14 3.78
N LYS A 61 -3.18 -15.02 4.00
CA LYS A 61 -3.41 -16.39 4.49
C LYS A 61 -2.62 -16.58 5.77
N ASP A 62 -3.34 -16.82 6.86
CA ASP A 62 -2.73 -17.28 8.10
C ASP A 62 -2.37 -18.76 7.93
N GLU A 63 -1.09 -19.10 8.13
CA GLU A 63 -0.71 -20.48 8.45
C GLU A 63 -1.15 -20.74 9.89
N TYR A 64 -2.28 -21.43 10.06
CA TYR A 64 -2.61 -22.19 11.26
C TYR A 64 -2.51 -23.69 10.95
#